data_AF-R8AUH4-F1
#
_entry.id   AF-R8AUH4-F1
#
_cell.length_a   1.000
_cell.length_b   1.000
_cell.length_c   1.000
_cell.angle_alpha   90.00
_cell.angle_beta   90.00
_cell.angle_gamma   90.00
#
_symmetry.space_group_name_H-M   'P 1'
#
loop_
_entity.id
_entity.type
_entity.pdbx_description
1 polymer ?
#
loop_
_entity_poly.entity_id
_entity_poly.type
_entity_poly.pdbx_seq_one_letter_code
_entity_poly.pdbx_strand_id
1 'polypeptide(L)'
;MLVEISALDTRLRELFAPDADPDPDDILQLMTQRQSLLQQLMPTLSVEHKQQLLQETQRLLCLAQAAKQECGDKLAVRKRGQRGVNAYRQVSTQ
;
A
#
# COMPACT_ATOMS: atom_id res chain seq x y z
N MET A 1 4.15 -21.09 -8.74
CA MET A 1 2.81 -20.55 -8.43
C MET A 1 2.60 -20.12 -6.98
N LEU A 2 2.56 -20.99 -5.95
CA LEU A 2 2.43 -20.49 -4.54
C LEU A 2 3.63 -19.62 -4.11
N VAL A 3 4.83 -19.96 -4.57
CA VAL A 3 6.05 -19.16 -4.39
C VAL A 3 5.95 -17.79 -5.08
N GLU A 4 5.28 -17.70 -6.22
CA GLU A 4 5.12 -16.44 -6.97
C GLU A 4 4.17 -15.49 -6.24
N ILE A 5 3.06 -16.00 -5.68
CA ILE A 5 2.19 -15.19 -4.82
C ILE A 5 2.94 -14.74 -3.57
N SER A 6 3.72 -15.62 -2.94
CA SER A 6 4.50 -15.23 -1.76
C SER A 6 5.51 -14.13 -2.08
N ALA A 7 6.17 -14.19 -3.24
CA ALA A 7 7.12 -13.16 -3.66
C ALA A 7 6.43 -11.82 -3.93
N LEU A 8 5.27 -11.84 -4.61
CA LEU A 8 4.45 -10.64 -4.82
C LEU A 8 3.96 -10.04 -3.50
N ASP A 9 3.52 -10.87 -2.56
CA ASP A 9 3.04 -10.41 -1.26
C ASP A 9 4.18 -9.79 -0.44
N THR A 10 5.39 -10.33 -0.50
CA THR A 10 6.58 -9.69 0.10
C THR A 10 6.84 -8.33 -0.51
N ARG A 11 6.82 -8.22 -1.85
CA ARG A 11 7.07 -6.94 -2.52
C ARG A 11 6.01 -5.90 -2.18
N LEU A 12 4.74 -6.27 -2.14
CA LEU A 12 3.65 -5.37 -1.74
C LEU A 12 3.80 -4.91 -0.29
N ARG A 13 4.29 -5.76 0.63
CA ARG A 13 4.58 -5.33 2.02
C ARG A 13 5.69 -4.29 2.09
N GLU A 14 6.75 -4.46 1.31
CA GLU A 14 7.85 -3.49 1.23
C GLU A 14 7.33 -2.13 0.76
N LEU A 15 6.44 -2.11 -0.23
CA LEU A 15 5.84 -0.87 -0.74
C LEU A 15 4.85 -0.22 0.23
N PHE A 16 4.27 -0.98 1.17
CA PHE A 16 3.39 -0.45 2.22
C PHE A 16 4.11 -0.13 3.53
N ALA A 17 5.45 -0.18 3.56
CA ALA A 17 6.21 0.21 4.75
C ALA A 17 6.04 1.71 5.07
N PRO A 18 6.09 2.14 6.34
CA PRO A 18 5.86 3.53 6.75
C PRO A 18 6.74 4.57 6.03
N ASP A 19 7.99 4.22 5.75
CA ASP A 19 8.98 5.09 5.10
C ASP A 19 9.11 4.84 3.59
N ALA A 20 8.26 4.00 3.01
CA ALA A 20 8.24 3.79 1.58
C ALA A 20 7.64 5.01 0.85
N ASP A 21 8.22 5.36 -0.29
CA ASP A 21 7.65 6.31 -1.26
C ASP A 21 7.40 5.57 -2.58
N PRO A 22 6.44 4.62 -2.60
CA PRO A 22 6.22 3.75 -3.74
C PRO A 22 5.55 4.51 -4.89
N ASP A 23 5.91 4.16 -6.13
CA ASP A 23 5.15 4.58 -7.29
C ASP A 23 3.74 3.94 -7.24
N PRO A 24 2.64 4.73 -7.31
CA PRO A 24 1.29 4.18 -7.39
C PRO A 24 1.08 3.21 -8.54
N ASP A 25 1.76 3.40 -9.67
CA ASP A 25 1.65 2.54 -10.84
C ASP A 25 2.29 1.17 -10.58
N ASP A 26 3.41 1.12 -9.84
CA ASP A 26 4.05 -0.13 -9.41
C ASP A 26 3.12 -0.94 -8.50
N ILE A 27 2.44 -0.29 -7.54
CA ILE A 27 1.47 -0.94 -6.66
C ILE A 27 0.32 -1.52 -7.49
N LEU A 28 -0.21 -0.74 -8.43
CA LEU A 28 -1.32 -1.18 -9.30
C LEU A 28 -0.91 -2.41 -10.11
N GLN A 29 0.27 -2.38 -10.73
CA GLN A 29 0.79 -3.48 -11.53
C GLN A 29 0.92 -4.77 -10.70
N LEU A 30 1.53 -4.69 -9.50
CA LEU A 30 1.71 -5.84 -8.62
C LEU A 30 0.37 -6.39 -8.12
N MET A 31 -0.60 -5.52 -7.83
CA MET A 31 -1.95 -5.93 -7.44
C MET A 31 -2.69 -6.65 -8.57
N THR A 32 -2.58 -6.19 -9.81
CA THR A 32 -3.14 -6.86 -10.99
C THR A 32 -2.50 -8.23 -11.22
N GLN A 33 -1.17 -8.34 -11.08
CA GLN A 33 -0.46 -9.62 -11.19
C GLN A 33 -0.91 -10.60 -10.12
N ARG A 34 -1.01 -10.14 -8.87
CA ARG A 34 -1.52 -10.94 -7.74
C ARG A 34 -2.93 -11.44 -8.00
N GLN A 35 -3.82 -10.58 -8.50
CA GLN A 35 -5.20 -10.95 -8.82
C GLN A 35 -5.26 -12.04 -9.89
N SER A 36 -4.48 -11.91 -10.97
CA SER A 36 -4.43 -12.91 -12.04
C SER A 36 -3.96 -14.27 -11.53
N LEU A 37 -2.90 -14.31 -10.72
CA LEU A 37 -2.38 -15.55 -10.14
C LEU A 37 -3.37 -16.21 -9.19
N LEU A 38 -4.06 -15.42 -8.35
CA LEU A 38 -5.11 -15.94 -7.47
C LEU A 38 -6.25 -16.57 -8.28
N GLN A 39 -6.71 -15.93 -9.36
CA GLN A 39 -7.77 -16.49 -10.20
C GLN A 39 -7.39 -17.86 -10.79
N GLN A 40 -6.12 -18.04 -11.16
CA GLN A 40 -5.61 -19.30 -11.69
C GLN A 40 -5.44 -20.37 -10.59
N LEU A 41 -5.05 -19.97 -9.39
CA LEU A 41 -4.75 -20.89 -8.27
C LEU A 41 -5.98 -21.31 -7.47
N MET A 42 -6.98 -20.44 -7.31
CA MET A 42 -8.15 -20.70 -6.47
C MET A 42 -8.90 -22.01 -6.79
N PRO A 43 -9.03 -22.46 -8.06
CA PRO A 43 -9.67 -23.74 -8.38
C PRO A 43 -8.86 -24.96 -7.91
N THR A 44 -7.53 -24.86 -7.87
CA THR A 44 -6.63 -26.00 -7.63
C THR A 44 -6.16 -26.14 -6.18
N LEU A 45 -6.41 -25.13 -5.35
CA LEU A 45 -5.96 -25.11 -3.96
C LEU A 45 -6.90 -25.89 -3.02
N SER A 46 -6.29 -26.56 -2.04
CA SER A 46 -7.01 -27.14 -0.90
C SER A 46 -7.66 -26.06 -0.04
N VAL A 47 -8.64 -26.46 0.78
CA VAL A 47 -9.33 -25.56 1.73
C VAL A 47 -8.33 -24.90 2.69
N GLU A 48 -7.35 -25.65 3.18
CA GLU A 48 -6.31 -25.15 4.08
C GLU A 48 -5.48 -24.03 3.43
N HIS A 49 -4.99 -24.25 2.21
CA HIS A 49 -4.20 -23.23 1.50
C HIS A 49 -5.03 -21.98 1.16
N LYS A 50 -6.34 -22.13 0.90
CA LYS A 50 -7.25 -20.99 0.73
C LYS A 50 -7.38 -20.17 2.00
N GLN A 51 -7.47 -20.83 3.16
CA GLN A 51 -7.52 -20.13 4.45
C GLN A 51 -6.21 -19.39 4.74
N GLN A 52 -5.06 -19.99 4.45
CA GLN A 52 -3.77 -19.32 4.56
C GLN A 52 -3.69 -18.07 3.67
N LEU A 53 -4.07 -18.18 2.39
CA LEU A 53 -4.10 -17.04 1.47
C LEU A 53 -5.06 -15.93 1.91
N LEU A 54 -6.19 -16.30 2.52
CA LEU A 54 -7.13 -15.33 3.08
C LEU A 54 -6.49 -14.55 4.23
N GLN A 55 -5.82 -15.24 5.16
CA GLN A 55 -5.12 -14.60 6.29
C GLN A 55 -4.01 -13.65 5.79
N GLU A 56 -3.21 -14.08 4.81
CA GLU A 56 -2.16 -13.24 4.24
C GLU A 56 -2.75 -12.02 3.50
N THR A 57 -3.86 -12.19 2.79
CA THR A 57 -4.57 -11.08 2.13
C THR A 57 -5.12 -10.08 3.15
N GLN A 58 -5.66 -10.54 4.28
CA GLN A 58 -6.13 -9.66 5.34
C GLN A 58 -4.98 -8.87 5.98
N ARG A 59 -3.84 -9.52 6.24
CA ARG A 59 -2.63 -8.82 6.73
C ARG A 59 -2.18 -7.73 5.77
N LEU A 60 -2.14 -8.05 4.47
CA LEU A 60 -1.74 -7.09 3.45
C LEU A 60 -2.72 -5.90 3.36
N LEU A 61 -4.02 -6.16 3.50
CA LEU A 61 -5.04 -5.11 3.56
C LEU A 61 -4.83 -4.17 4.74
N CYS A 62 -4.54 -4.70 5.94
CA CYS A 62 -4.25 -3.88 7.11
C CYS A 62 -3.03 -2.96 6.88
N LEU A 63 -1.97 -3.49 6.28
CA LEU A 63 -0.78 -2.71 5.94
C LEU A 63 -1.10 -1.60 4.92
N ALA A 64 -1.84 -1.92 3.86
CA ALA A 64 -2.26 -0.92 2.87
C ALA A 64 -3.14 0.19 3.47
N GLN A 65 -4.02 -0.16 4.42
CA GLN A 65 -4.84 0.82 5.14
C GLN A 65 -3.99 1.73 6.04
N ALA A 66 -2.99 1.17 6.73
CA ALA A 66 -2.06 1.94 7.55
C ALA A 66 -1.24 2.91 6.68
N ALA A 67 -0.67 2.42 5.57
CA ALA A 67 0.08 3.25 4.63
C ALA A 67 -0.78 4.39 4.05
N LYS A 68 -2.04 4.11 3.69
CA LYS A 68 -2.99 5.12 3.23
C LYS A 68 -3.23 6.21 4.27
N GLN A 69 -3.43 5.82 5.53
CA GLN A 69 -3.66 6.76 6.62
C GLN A 69 -2.43 7.66 6.83
N GLU A 70 -1.24 7.06 6.86
CA GLU A 70 0.02 7.78 7.05
C GLU A 70 0.30 8.77 5.91
N CYS A 71 0.05 8.38 4.66
CA CYS A 71 0.13 9.29 3.52
C CYS A 71 -0.84 10.48 3.65
N GLY A 72 -2.05 10.22 4.13
CA GLY A 72 -3.05 11.25 4.44
C GLY A 72 -2.55 12.24 5.51
N ASP A 73 -1.96 11.72 6.58
CA ASP A 73 -1.42 12.52 7.68
C ASP A 73 -0.22 13.35 7.24
N LYS A 74 0.73 12.76 6.48
CA LYS A 74 1.86 13.47 5.87
C LYS A 74 1.38 14.61 4.97
N LEU A 75 0.36 14.37 4.15
CA LEU A 75 -0.23 15.40 3.28
C LEU A 75 -0.90 16.53 4.08
N ALA A 76 -1.62 16.20 5.16
CA ALA A 76 -2.25 17.18 6.04
C ALA A 76 -1.22 18.06 6.78
N VAL A 77 -0.11 17.46 7.23
CA VAL A 77 1.02 18.20 7.83
C VAL A 77 1.65 19.14 6.81
N ARG A 78 1.96 18.67 5.59
CA ARG A 78 2.51 19.52 4.50
C ARG A 78 1.60 20.69 4.17
N LYS A 79 0.28 20.47 4.03
CA LYS A 79 -0.71 21.54 3.77
C LYS A 79 -0.75 22.58 4.89
N ARG A 80 -0.68 22.15 6.16
CA ARG A 80 -0.61 23.07 7.32
C ARG A 80 0.68 23.89 7.31
N GLY A 81 1.83 23.26 7.07
CA GLY A 81 3.12 23.95 6.95
C GLY A 81 3.10 25.01 5.82
N GLN A 82 2.57 24.65 4.65
CA GLN A 82 2.47 25.58 3.52
C GLN A 82 1.57 26.78 3.81
N ARG A 83 0.45 26.58 4.53
CA ARG A 83 -0.38 27.69 5.03
C ARG A 83 0.37 28.61 5.98
N GLY A 84 1.15 28.04 6.91
CA GLY A 84 2.00 28.82 7.83
C GLY A 84 3.05 29.66 7.11
N VAL A 85 3.74 29.08 6.12
CA VAL A 85 4.72 29.80 5.29
C VAL A 85 4.06 30.95 4.50
N ASN A 86 2.88 30.70 3.92
CA ASN A 86 2.15 31.74 3.18
C ASN A 86 1.66 32.87 4.09
N ALA A 87 1.18 32.55 5.30
CA ALA A 87 0.78 33.55 6.29
C ALA A 87 1.99 34.41 6.72
N TYR A 88 3.15 33.80 6.97
CA TYR A 88 4.37 34.53 7.32
C TYR A 88 4.83 35.46 6.18
N ARG A 89 4.81 34.97 4.93
CA ARG A 89 5.13 35.81 3.76
C ARG A 89 4.23 37.04 3.68
N GLN A 90 2.91 36.87 3.82
CA GLN A 90 1.94 37.96 3.74
C GLN A 90 2.19 39.06 4.78
N VAL A 91 2.59 38.70 6.00
CA VAL A 91 2.92 39.66 7.07
C VAL A 91 4.30 40.29 6.85
N SER A 92 5.29 39.55 6.33
CA SER A 92 6.64 40.07 6.10
C SER A 92 6.77 41.03 4.91
N THR A 93 5.79 41.04 4.00
CA THR A 93 5.75 41.92 2.82
C THR A 93 5.01 43.24 3.05
N GLN A 94 4.56 43.51 4.28
CA GLN A 94 3.99 44.79 4.72
C GLN A 94 5.01 45.57 5.54
#